data_AF-A0A1V0R9J2-F1
#
_entry.id   AF-A0A1V0R9J2-F1
#
_cell.length_a   1.000
_cell.length_b   1.000
_cell.length_c   1.000
_cell.angle_alpha   90.00
_cell.angle_beta   90.00
_cell.angle_gamma   90.00
#
_symmetry.space_group_name_H-M   'P 1'
#
loop_
_entity.id
_entity.type
_entity.pdbx_description
1 polymer ?
#
loop_
_entity_poly.entity_id
_entity_poly.type
_entity_poly.pdbx_seq_one_letter_code
_entity_poly.pdbx_strand_id
1 'polypeptide(L)'
;MRPKRSTAAWAAASASSSRVTSSFVTSKLSCGPPRVQQIETNLFGPMNVTRAVLPIMRRQRAGHIITLSSSAGIIGQEFCVAYAASKFGVAGWMESLRYDVEPYNIHTTVVKPGFLRTELLVDASTTWPEPTIADYAERTTATVAAWKSMNGQQPGDPAKLARALLTIAGQKTPLLRFVAGADAIEAVKAKAQELLARPYTERCTLLEIRHSGRLLSWCARGLPVPA
;
A
#
# COMPACT_ATOMS: atom_id res chain seq x y z
N MET A 1 -23.45 -6.07 41.14
CA MET A 1 -22.43 -5.53 40.21
C MET A 1 -22.69 -6.07 38.81
N ARG A 2 -23.03 -5.22 37.83
CA ARG A 2 -23.17 -5.62 36.41
C ARG A 2 -21.86 -5.30 35.68
N PRO A 3 -21.33 -6.19 34.82
CA PRO A 3 -20.11 -5.89 34.07
C PRO A 3 -20.41 -4.89 32.94
N LYS A 4 -19.59 -3.84 32.85
CA LYS A 4 -19.63 -2.85 31.77
C LYS A 4 -19.25 -3.53 30.45
N ARG A 5 -20.16 -3.54 29.47
CA ARG A 5 -19.87 -3.95 28.09
C ARG A 5 -18.99 -2.87 27.44
N SER A 6 -17.78 -3.22 26.99
CA SER A 6 -16.98 -2.34 26.14
C SER A 6 -17.55 -2.37 24.72
N THR A 7 -18.16 -1.27 24.30
CA THR A 7 -18.54 -1.06 22.90
C THR A 7 -17.30 -0.59 22.16
N ALA A 8 -16.58 -1.50 21.50
CA ALA A 8 -15.60 -1.12 20.49
C ALA A 8 -16.37 -0.50 19.32
N ALA A 9 -16.23 0.81 19.12
CA ALA A 9 -16.81 1.51 17.98
C ALA A 9 -15.88 1.28 16.77
N TRP A 10 -16.34 0.46 15.83
CA TRP A 10 -15.63 0.21 14.57
C TRP A 10 -16.10 1.22 13.53
N ALA A 11 -15.17 2.03 13.01
CA ALA A 11 -15.40 2.78 11.78
C ALA A 11 -14.88 1.93 10.61
N ALA A 12 -15.73 1.02 10.11
CA ALA A 12 -15.52 0.45 8.79
C ALA A 12 -15.95 1.52 7.77
N ALA A 13 -14.98 2.12 7.08
CA ALA A 13 -15.27 2.97 5.94
C ALA A 13 -15.74 2.10 4.77
N SER A 14 -17.02 1.72 4.76
CA SER A 14 -17.67 1.24 3.54
C SER A 14 -17.83 2.44 2.64
N ALA A 15 -17.08 2.46 1.53
CA ALA A 15 -17.33 3.39 0.44
C ALA A 15 -18.80 3.26 0.02
N SER A 16 -19.57 4.32 0.25
CA SER A 16 -20.93 4.47 -0.29
C SER A 16 -20.88 4.31 -1.80
N SER A 17 -21.84 3.55 -2.33
CA SER A 17 -22.00 3.18 -3.75
C SER A 17 -21.78 4.36 -4.70
N SER A 18 -20.54 4.52 -5.13
CA SER A 18 -20.12 5.33 -6.26
C SER A 18 -19.18 4.37 -6.97
N ARG A 19 -19.48 3.98 -8.22
CA ARG A 19 -18.67 3.01 -8.97
C ARG A 19 -17.23 3.51 -9.02
N VAL A 20 -16.36 2.94 -8.17
CA VAL A 20 -14.93 3.24 -8.16
C VAL A 20 -14.32 2.42 -9.29
N THR A 21 -14.21 3.01 -10.48
CA THR A 21 -13.41 2.43 -11.57
C THR A 21 -11.95 2.57 -11.20
N SER A 22 -11.32 1.48 -10.81
CA SER A 22 -9.90 1.44 -10.52
C SER A 22 -9.11 1.14 -11.81
N SER A 23 -8.51 2.16 -12.42
CA SER A 23 -7.75 2.01 -13.68
C SER A 23 -6.35 1.41 -13.45
N PHE A 24 -6.23 0.09 -13.36
CA PHE A 24 -4.99 -0.56 -12.94
C PHE A 24 -3.84 -0.60 -13.96
N VAL A 25 -4.13 -0.43 -15.26
CA VAL A 25 -3.12 -0.62 -16.30
C VAL A 25 -3.07 0.64 -17.17
N THR A 26 -1.99 1.42 -17.12
CA THR A 26 -1.76 2.48 -18.12
C THR A 26 -0.28 2.57 -18.51
N SER A 27 0.02 2.40 -19.80
CA SER A 27 1.34 2.63 -20.41
C SER A 27 1.58 4.08 -20.85
N LYS A 28 0.84 5.07 -20.31
CA LYS A 28 1.02 6.49 -20.65
C LYS A 28 1.73 7.24 -19.52
N LEU A 29 3.03 7.50 -19.70
CA LEU A 29 3.98 8.24 -18.85
C LEU A 29 3.64 9.73 -18.58
N SER A 30 2.38 10.16 -18.73
CA SER A 30 1.95 11.55 -18.49
C SER A 30 0.71 11.61 -17.61
N CYS A 31 0.63 12.52 -16.64
CA CYS A 31 -0.50 12.68 -15.70
C CYS A 31 -1.81 13.04 -16.44
N GLY A 32 -2.71 12.07 -16.63
CA GLY A 32 -4.04 12.29 -17.20
C GLY A 32 -5.16 12.11 -16.15
N PRO A 33 -6.41 12.52 -16.46
CA PRO A 33 -7.51 12.56 -15.49
C PRO A 33 -7.79 11.24 -14.73
N PRO A 34 -7.81 10.06 -15.38
CA PRO A 34 -8.01 8.78 -14.67
C PRO A 34 -6.90 8.45 -13.66
N ARG A 35 -5.67 8.98 -13.85
CA ARG A 35 -4.54 8.76 -12.95
C ARG A 35 -4.61 9.63 -11.70
N VAL A 36 -5.13 10.85 -11.82
CA VAL A 36 -5.41 11.74 -10.66
C VAL A 36 -6.47 11.10 -9.76
N GLN A 37 -7.52 10.53 -10.35
CA GLN A 37 -8.61 9.89 -9.60
C GLN A 37 -8.14 8.74 -8.70
N GLN A 38 -7.13 7.97 -9.12
CA GLN A 38 -6.57 6.90 -8.28
C GLN A 38 -5.87 7.45 -7.04
N ILE A 39 -5.10 8.53 -7.18
CA ILE A 39 -4.46 9.19 -6.05
C ILE A 39 -5.52 9.78 -5.13
N GLU A 40 -6.47 10.53 -5.69
CA GLU A 40 -7.54 11.15 -4.90
C GLU A 40 -8.35 10.11 -4.12
N THR A 41 -8.72 9.01 -4.76
CA THR A 41 -9.54 7.97 -4.13
C THR A 41 -8.73 7.15 -3.12
N ASN A 42 -7.57 6.63 -3.52
CA ASN A 42 -6.83 5.66 -2.70
C ASN A 42 -5.95 6.31 -1.62
N LEU A 43 -5.59 7.59 -1.79
CA LEU A 43 -4.77 8.33 -0.82
C LEU A 43 -5.59 9.36 -0.06
N PHE A 44 -6.19 10.33 -0.75
CA PHE A 44 -6.92 11.40 -0.06
C PHE A 44 -8.24 10.93 0.54
N GLY A 45 -8.89 9.91 -0.04
CA GLY A 45 -10.07 9.27 0.55
C GLY A 45 -9.84 8.80 2.00
N PRO A 46 -8.91 7.86 2.24
CA PRO A 46 -8.54 7.43 3.59
C PRO A 46 -8.10 8.57 4.51
N MET A 47 -7.31 9.54 4.00
CA MET A 47 -6.91 10.71 4.78
C MET A 47 -8.10 11.53 5.27
N ASN A 48 -9.08 11.76 4.40
CA ASN A 48 -10.28 12.54 4.74
C ASN A 48 -11.16 11.82 5.75
N VAL A 49 -11.37 10.51 5.58
CA VAL A 49 -12.15 9.71 6.55
C VAL A 49 -11.45 9.71 7.91
N THR A 50 -10.14 9.46 7.93
CA THR A 50 -9.35 9.48 9.15
C THR A 50 -9.41 10.84 9.84
N ARG A 51 -9.25 11.94 9.08
CA ARG A 51 -9.39 13.31 9.63
C ARG A 51 -10.74 13.55 10.28
N ALA A 52 -11.82 12.99 9.73
CA ALA A 52 -13.16 13.13 10.29
C ALA A 52 -13.36 12.33 11.59
N VAL A 53 -12.79 11.12 11.70
CA VAL A 53 -12.98 10.25 12.88
C VAL A 53 -11.99 10.50 14.00
N LEU A 54 -10.80 11.03 13.70
CA LEU A 54 -9.72 11.24 14.68
C LEU A 54 -10.13 12.07 15.91
N PRO A 55 -10.91 13.18 15.80
CA PRO A 55 -11.34 13.91 16.99
C PRO A 55 -12.15 13.06 17.97
N ILE A 56 -12.95 12.10 17.47
CA ILE A 56 -13.75 11.21 18.30
C ILE A 56 -12.82 10.20 19.00
N MET A 57 -11.95 9.53 18.25
CA MET A 57 -10.99 8.56 18.80
C MET A 57 -10.05 9.20 19.83
N ARG A 58 -9.58 10.42 19.59
CA ARG A 58 -8.73 11.16 20.55
C ARG A 58 -9.46 11.46 21.86
N ARG A 59 -10.74 11.85 21.80
CA ARG A 59 -11.56 12.04 23.02
C ARG A 59 -11.78 10.72 23.77
N GLN A 60 -11.95 9.62 23.05
CA GLN A 60 -12.14 8.29 23.62
C GLN A 60 -10.85 7.68 24.18
N ARG A 61 -9.68 8.21 23.80
CA ARG A 61 -8.36 7.61 24.08
C ARG A 61 -8.31 6.13 23.65
N ALA A 62 -8.97 5.83 22.55
CA ALA A 62 -9.08 4.50 21.98
C ALA A 62 -9.48 4.61 20.51
N GLY A 63 -8.92 3.74 19.68
CA GLY A 63 -9.31 3.64 18.28
C GLY A 63 -8.36 2.73 17.50
N HIS A 64 -8.83 2.23 16.37
CA HIS A 64 -8.00 1.48 15.44
C HIS A 64 -8.37 1.84 14.01
N ILE A 65 -7.41 2.42 13.29
CA ILE A 65 -7.53 2.79 11.89
C ILE A 65 -6.91 1.67 11.06
N ILE A 66 -7.73 0.97 10.27
CA ILE A 66 -7.26 -0.06 9.35
C ILE A 66 -7.47 0.42 7.92
N THR A 67 -6.39 0.50 7.14
CA THR A 67 -6.43 0.97 5.76
C THR A 67 -5.94 -0.10 4.79
N LEU A 68 -6.72 -0.32 3.72
CA LEU A 68 -6.36 -1.24 2.64
C LEU A 68 -5.41 -0.57 1.64
N SER A 69 -4.13 -0.93 1.72
CA SER A 69 -3.14 -0.68 0.67
C SER A 69 -3.13 -1.86 -0.32
N SER A 70 -1.95 -2.38 -0.66
CA SER A 70 -1.70 -3.51 -1.56
C SER A 70 -0.25 -3.97 -1.41
N SER A 71 0.09 -5.17 -1.88
CA SER A 71 1.49 -5.52 -2.18
C SER A 71 2.15 -4.47 -3.08
N ALA A 72 1.39 -3.86 -4.00
CA ALA A 72 1.81 -2.72 -4.83
C ALA A 72 2.15 -1.43 -4.04
N GLY A 73 1.94 -1.42 -2.72
CA GLY A 73 2.45 -0.40 -1.81
C GLY A 73 3.78 -0.76 -1.15
N ILE A 74 4.46 -1.81 -1.65
CA ILE A 74 5.84 -2.22 -1.29
C ILE A 74 6.65 -2.47 -2.57
N ILE A 75 6.02 -3.06 -3.59
CA ILE A 75 6.67 -3.40 -4.86
C ILE A 75 6.05 -2.60 -6.01
N GLY A 76 6.88 -2.14 -6.93
CA GLY A 76 6.41 -1.59 -8.20
C GLY A 76 6.05 -2.72 -9.17
N GLN A 77 4.99 -2.53 -9.95
CA GLN A 77 4.60 -3.44 -11.02
C GLN A 77 4.50 -2.68 -12.34
N GLU A 78 4.84 -3.36 -13.43
CA GLU A 78 4.74 -2.80 -14.76
C GLU A 78 3.31 -2.34 -15.06
N PHE A 79 3.18 -1.19 -15.73
CA PHE A 79 1.90 -0.55 -16.09
C PHE A 79 0.98 -0.15 -14.91
N CYS A 80 1.42 -0.32 -13.66
CA CYS A 80 0.67 0.05 -12.45
C CYS A 80 1.11 1.39 -11.83
N VAL A 81 1.80 2.27 -12.56
CA VAL A 81 2.54 3.42 -11.98
C VAL A 81 1.67 4.28 -11.05
N ALA A 82 0.50 4.75 -11.51
CA ALA A 82 -0.37 5.60 -10.71
C ALA A 82 -1.00 4.85 -9.52
N TYR A 83 -1.39 3.59 -9.73
CA TYR A 83 -1.93 2.74 -8.68
C TYR A 83 -0.89 2.49 -7.58
N ALA A 84 0.31 2.06 -7.97
CA ALA A 84 1.43 1.84 -7.07
C ALA A 84 1.77 3.14 -6.32
N ALA A 85 1.89 4.28 -7.01
CA ALA A 85 2.11 5.57 -6.36
C ALA A 85 1.06 5.87 -5.26
N SER A 86 -0.23 5.64 -5.56
CA SER A 86 -1.30 5.83 -4.56
C SER A 86 -1.19 4.86 -3.37
N LYS A 87 -0.81 3.60 -3.61
CA LYS A 87 -0.71 2.55 -2.58
C LYS A 87 0.55 2.66 -1.73
N PHE A 88 1.66 3.11 -2.31
CA PHE A 88 2.86 3.52 -1.58
C PHE A 88 2.56 4.75 -0.72
N GLY A 89 1.91 5.76 -1.30
CA GLY A 89 1.54 6.98 -0.58
C GLY A 89 0.68 6.70 0.65
N VAL A 90 -0.36 5.88 0.51
CA VAL A 90 -1.26 5.60 1.65
C VAL A 90 -0.59 4.71 2.69
N ALA A 91 0.33 3.82 2.28
CA ALA A 91 1.10 3.01 3.20
C ALA A 91 2.09 3.86 4.01
N GLY A 92 2.87 4.72 3.34
CA GLY A 92 3.78 5.64 4.01
C GLY A 92 3.04 6.58 4.95
N TRP A 93 1.92 7.15 4.51
CA TRP A 93 1.08 7.99 5.35
C TRP A 93 0.56 7.26 6.61
N MET A 94 0.07 6.02 6.48
CA MET A 94 -0.39 5.23 7.63
C MET A 94 0.74 4.93 8.62
N GLU A 95 1.94 4.63 8.10
CA GLU A 95 3.13 4.36 8.92
C GLU A 95 3.59 5.60 9.68
N SER A 96 3.53 6.77 9.05
CA SER A 96 3.83 8.07 9.68
C SER A 96 2.75 8.47 10.70
N LEU A 97 1.47 8.31 10.35
CA LEU A 97 0.35 8.68 11.21
C LEU A 97 0.40 8.00 12.58
N ARG A 98 0.93 6.76 12.64
CA ARG A 98 1.10 6.01 13.89
C ARG A 98 1.71 6.87 14.98
N TYR A 99 2.82 7.55 14.69
CA TYR A 99 3.57 8.33 15.68
C TYR A 99 2.73 9.47 16.26
N ASP A 100 1.86 10.08 15.44
CA ASP A 100 1.00 11.19 15.86
C ASP A 100 -0.16 10.73 16.74
N VAL A 101 -0.64 9.50 16.54
CA VAL A 101 -1.88 9.00 17.17
C VAL A 101 -1.64 8.03 18.34
N GLU A 102 -0.45 7.41 18.41
CA GLU A 102 -0.03 6.48 19.46
C GLU A 102 -0.14 7.07 20.88
N PRO A 103 0.22 8.36 21.15
CA PRO A 103 0.02 8.98 22.46
C PRO A 103 -1.45 9.06 22.94
N TYR A 104 -2.39 8.86 22.03
CA TYR A 104 -3.83 8.84 22.33
C TYR A 104 -4.39 7.42 22.42
N ASN A 105 -3.54 6.39 22.45
CA ASN A 105 -3.93 4.97 22.45
C ASN A 105 -4.83 4.63 21.24
N ILE A 106 -4.45 5.20 20.08
CA ILE A 106 -5.04 4.92 18.78
C ILE A 106 -4.02 4.13 17.99
N HIS A 107 -4.45 3.03 17.38
CA HIS A 107 -3.58 2.19 16.57
C HIS A 107 -3.85 2.36 15.08
N THR A 108 -2.85 2.05 14.28
CA THR A 108 -2.92 2.04 12.82
C THR A 108 -2.45 0.70 12.28
N THR A 109 -3.20 0.11 11.35
CA THR A 109 -2.75 -1.05 10.58
C THR A 109 -2.91 -0.77 9.10
N VAL A 110 -1.81 -0.94 8.34
CA VAL A 110 -1.87 -0.98 6.87
C VAL A 110 -1.92 -2.43 6.40
N VAL A 111 -2.93 -2.76 5.62
CA VAL A 111 -3.15 -4.10 5.07
C VAL A 111 -2.72 -4.11 3.62
N LYS A 112 -1.88 -5.08 3.24
CA LYS A 112 -1.23 -5.18 1.94
C LYS A 112 -1.56 -6.52 1.30
N PRO A 113 -2.76 -6.66 0.71
CA PRO A 113 -3.15 -7.89 0.04
C PRO A 113 -2.44 -8.07 -1.30
N GLY A 114 -2.27 -9.33 -1.69
CA GLY A 114 -2.00 -9.76 -3.05
C GLY A 114 -3.28 -9.85 -3.89
N PHE A 115 -3.25 -10.68 -4.91
CA PHE A 115 -4.41 -10.92 -5.77
C PHE A 115 -5.50 -11.70 -5.02
N LEU A 116 -6.68 -11.09 -4.92
CA LEU A 116 -7.87 -11.69 -4.32
C LEU A 116 -8.91 -11.97 -5.41
N ARG A 117 -9.72 -13.02 -5.23
CA ARG A 117 -10.90 -13.31 -6.08
C ARG A 117 -12.02 -12.32 -5.78
N THR A 118 -11.80 -11.07 -6.11
CA THR A 118 -12.80 -10.00 -6.14
C THR A 118 -13.08 -9.63 -7.58
N GLU A 119 -14.11 -8.81 -7.79
CA GLU A 119 -14.41 -8.14 -9.06
C GLU A 119 -13.33 -7.12 -9.47
N LEU A 120 -12.07 -7.29 -9.06
CA LEU A 120 -10.99 -6.35 -9.38
C LEU A 120 -10.61 -6.43 -10.85
N LEU A 121 -10.52 -7.64 -11.41
CA LEU A 121 -10.04 -7.88 -12.78
C LEU A 121 -11.17 -8.01 -13.81
N VAL A 122 -12.38 -7.58 -13.48
CA VAL A 122 -13.47 -7.45 -14.45
C VAL A 122 -13.50 -6.06 -15.08
N ASP A 123 -14.06 -5.96 -16.28
CA ASP A 123 -14.16 -4.71 -17.05
C ASP A 123 -14.93 -3.60 -16.30
N ALA A 124 -15.81 -3.97 -15.37
CA ALA A 124 -16.56 -3.02 -14.54
C ALA A 124 -15.69 -2.27 -13.51
N SER A 125 -14.55 -2.86 -13.11
CA SER A 125 -13.67 -2.31 -12.06
C SER A 125 -12.29 -1.95 -12.56
N THR A 126 -11.89 -2.45 -13.73
CA THR A 126 -10.60 -2.17 -14.36
C THR A 126 -10.76 -1.47 -15.69
N THR A 127 -10.15 -0.30 -15.81
CA THR A 127 -9.96 0.34 -17.12
C THR A 127 -8.76 -0.29 -17.81
N TRP A 128 -8.99 -0.96 -18.94
CA TRP A 128 -7.94 -1.49 -19.79
C TRP A 128 -7.44 -0.42 -20.76
N PRO A 129 -6.12 -0.22 -20.89
CA PRO A 129 -5.57 0.77 -21.79
C PRO A 129 -5.59 0.24 -23.21
N GLU A 130 -5.95 1.10 -24.15
CA GLU A 130 -5.71 0.85 -25.56
C GLU A 130 -4.20 0.98 -25.86
N PRO A 131 -3.62 0.08 -26.66
CA PRO A 131 -2.19 0.09 -27.02
C PRO A 131 -1.89 1.17 -28.07
N THR A 132 -2.14 2.44 -27.74
CA THR A 132 -2.03 3.56 -28.70
C THR A 132 -0.61 4.12 -28.85
N ILE A 133 0.34 3.70 -28.01
CA ILE A 133 1.75 4.11 -28.11
C ILE A 133 2.53 2.92 -28.64
N ALA A 134 3.12 3.08 -29.84
CA ALA A 134 3.82 2.00 -30.54
C ALA A 134 4.89 1.33 -29.67
N ASP A 135 5.71 2.12 -28.96
CA ASP A 135 6.79 1.64 -28.09
C ASP A 135 6.33 0.70 -26.96
N TYR A 136 5.06 0.80 -26.56
CA TYR A 136 4.48 -0.01 -25.49
C TYR A 136 3.38 -0.95 -25.97
N ALA A 137 3.03 -0.96 -27.26
CA ALA A 137 1.82 -1.61 -27.75
C ALA A 137 1.84 -3.14 -27.53
N GLU A 138 2.95 -3.78 -27.86
CA GLU A 138 3.15 -5.22 -27.66
C GLU A 138 3.06 -5.60 -26.17
N ARG A 139 3.85 -4.92 -25.33
CA ARG A 139 3.87 -5.15 -23.88
C ARG A 139 2.52 -4.86 -23.21
N THR A 140 1.83 -3.83 -23.67
CA THR A 140 0.48 -3.48 -23.20
C THR A 140 -0.49 -4.62 -23.51
N THR A 141 -0.48 -5.11 -24.75
CA THR A 141 -1.35 -6.22 -25.19
C THR A 141 -1.08 -7.49 -24.39
N ALA A 142 0.19 -7.87 -24.23
CA ALA A 142 0.58 -9.05 -23.46
C ALA A 142 0.16 -8.94 -21.98
N THR A 143 0.36 -7.77 -21.36
CA THR A 143 -0.01 -7.57 -19.95
C THR A 143 -1.53 -7.62 -19.75
N VAL A 144 -2.31 -6.97 -20.62
CA VAL A 144 -3.78 -7.01 -20.55
C VAL A 144 -4.28 -8.45 -20.69
N ALA A 145 -3.73 -9.22 -21.63
CA ALA A 145 -4.09 -10.63 -21.80
C ALA A 145 -3.76 -11.47 -20.56
N ALA A 146 -2.55 -11.32 -20.01
CA ALA A 146 -2.13 -12.01 -18.79
C ALA A 146 -3.05 -11.67 -17.60
N TRP A 147 -3.37 -10.40 -17.40
CA TRP A 147 -4.24 -9.96 -16.31
C TRP A 147 -5.67 -10.44 -16.44
N LYS A 148 -6.24 -10.41 -17.65
CA LYS A 148 -7.57 -10.98 -17.91
C LYS A 148 -7.60 -12.49 -17.63
N SER A 149 -6.54 -13.22 -17.98
CA SER A 149 -6.45 -14.66 -17.73
C SER A 149 -6.43 -15.03 -16.23
N MET A 150 -5.99 -14.11 -15.37
CA MET A 150 -5.97 -14.30 -13.92
C MET A 150 -7.34 -14.07 -13.26
N ASN A 151 -8.31 -13.50 -13.97
CA ASN A 151 -9.61 -13.20 -13.40
C ASN A 151 -10.34 -14.49 -12.96
N GLY A 152 -10.83 -14.51 -11.72
CA GLY A 152 -11.46 -15.67 -11.10
C GLY A 152 -10.48 -16.76 -10.60
N GLN A 153 -9.24 -16.74 -11.07
CA GLN A 153 -8.19 -17.71 -10.73
C GLN A 153 -7.22 -17.19 -9.65
N GLN A 154 -7.49 -16.01 -9.09
CA GLN A 154 -6.62 -15.43 -8.07
C GLN A 154 -6.55 -16.34 -6.83
N PRO A 155 -5.38 -16.49 -6.18
CA PRO A 155 -5.24 -17.41 -5.04
C PRO A 155 -5.95 -16.90 -3.77
N GLY A 156 -6.07 -15.58 -3.62
CA GLY A 156 -6.62 -14.95 -2.44
C GLY A 156 -8.14 -15.09 -2.29
N ASP A 157 -8.59 -15.34 -1.06
CA ASP A 157 -10.01 -15.47 -0.68
C ASP A 157 -10.47 -14.22 0.10
N PRO A 158 -11.43 -13.43 -0.44
CA PRO A 158 -11.93 -12.24 0.25
C PRO A 158 -12.56 -12.54 1.62
N ALA A 159 -13.23 -13.69 1.78
CA ALA A 159 -13.83 -14.08 3.05
C ALA A 159 -12.75 -14.42 4.10
N LYS A 160 -11.64 -15.03 3.68
CA LYS A 160 -10.48 -15.23 4.57
C LYS A 160 -9.85 -13.89 4.97
N LEU A 161 -9.70 -12.95 4.03
CA LEU A 161 -9.19 -11.62 4.35
C LEU A 161 -10.11 -10.90 5.34
N ALA A 162 -11.42 -10.91 5.11
CA ALA A 162 -12.39 -10.30 6.03
C ALA A 162 -12.30 -10.88 7.45
N ARG A 163 -12.20 -12.21 7.58
CA ARG A 163 -11.97 -12.86 8.88
C ARG A 163 -10.65 -12.41 9.53
N ALA A 164 -9.58 -12.30 8.76
CA ALA A 164 -8.29 -11.82 9.27
C ALA A 164 -8.38 -10.36 9.76
N LEU A 165 -9.09 -9.49 9.05
CA LEU A 165 -9.31 -8.10 9.47
C LEU A 165 -10.10 -8.00 10.77
N LEU A 166 -11.12 -8.84 10.94
CA LEU A 166 -11.89 -8.92 12.19
C LEU A 166 -11.00 -9.34 13.36
N THR A 167 -10.13 -10.35 13.15
CA THR A 167 -9.15 -10.75 14.15
C THR A 167 -8.20 -9.60 14.49
N ILE A 168 -7.66 -8.91 13.48
CA ILE A 168 -6.68 -7.83 13.67
C ILE A 168 -7.26 -6.68 14.50
N ALA A 169 -8.48 -6.22 14.21
CA ALA A 169 -9.03 -5.11 15.00
C ALA A 169 -9.59 -5.51 16.38
N GLY A 170 -9.60 -6.81 16.70
CA GLY A 170 -9.78 -7.30 18.07
C GLY A 170 -8.47 -7.39 18.88
N GLN A 171 -7.31 -7.16 18.28
CA GLN A 171 -6.02 -7.28 18.97
C GLN A 171 -5.78 -6.11 19.92
N LYS A 172 -5.28 -6.40 21.14
CA LYS A 172 -4.86 -5.36 22.10
C LYS A 172 -3.65 -4.56 21.60
N THR A 173 -2.74 -5.23 20.89
CA THR A 173 -1.55 -4.63 20.29
C THR A 173 -1.55 -5.05 18.82
N PRO A 174 -2.27 -4.33 17.96
CA PRO A 174 -2.44 -4.74 16.57
C PRO A 174 -1.16 -4.55 15.76
N LEU A 175 -1.02 -5.37 14.72
CA LEU A 175 0.11 -5.32 13.79
C LEU A 175 0.12 -3.98 13.03
N LEU A 176 1.28 -3.35 12.87
CA LEU A 176 1.41 -2.16 12.03
C LEU A 176 1.18 -2.48 10.54
N ARG A 177 1.74 -3.60 10.07
CA ARG A 177 1.63 -4.05 8.68
C ARG A 177 1.11 -5.48 8.65
N PHE A 178 0.13 -5.72 7.78
CA PHE A 178 -0.38 -7.07 7.52
C PHE A 178 -0.33 -7.37 6.03
N VAL A 179 0.59 -8.24 5.61
CA VAL A 179 0.69 -8.72 4.22
C VAL A 179 -0.19 -9.96 4.09
N ALA A 180 -1.15 -9.94 3.16
CA ALA A 180 -2.15 -10.98 3.02
C ALA A 180 -2.08 -11.67 1.66
N GLY A 181 -1.85 -12.99 1.65
CA GLY A 181 -1.71 -13.79 0.44
C GLY A 181 -0.28 -14.30 0.25
N ALA A 182 -0.13 -15.55 -0.18
CA ALA A 182 1.17 -16.18 -0.38
C ALA A 182 1.96 -15.45 -1.48
N ASP A 183 1.28 -15.06 -2.56
CA ASP A 183 1.82 -14.24 -3.64
C ASP A 183 2.40 -12.91 -3.15
N ALA A 184 1.66 -12.19 -2.30
CA ALA A 184 2.13 -10.95 -1.71
C ALA A 184 3.32 -11.16 -0.76
N ILE A 185 3.29 -12.22 0.05
CA ILE A 185 4.38 -12.55 0.96
C ILE A 185 5.66 -12.85 0.17
N GLU A 186 5.59 -13.69 -0.86
CA GLU A 186 6.76 -14.03 -1.68
C GLU A 186 7.31 -12.81 -2.42
N ALA A 187 6.45 -11.97 -2.98
CA ALA A 187 6.90 -10.76 -3.67
C ALA A 187 7.55 -9.74 -2.70
N VAL A 188 7.01 -9.60 -1.48
CA VAL A 188 7.60 -8.74 -0.44
C VAL A 188 8.93 -9.31 0.05
N LYS A 189 9.06 -10.63 0.22
CA LYS A 189 10.34 -11.28 0.57
C LYS A 189 11.39 -11.03 -0.50
N ALA A 190 11.05 -11.23 -1.77
CA ALA A 190 11.94 -10.97 -2.89
C ALA A 190 12.40 -9.51 -2.91
N LYS A 191 11.48 -8.56 -2.67
CA LYS A 191 11.84 -7.13 -2.57
C LYS A 191 12.76 -6.84 -1.39
N ALA A 192 12.49 -7.44 -0.23
CA ALA A 192 13.34 -7.28 0.94
C ALA A 192 14.76 -7.82 0.68
N GLN A 193 14.85 -9.00 0.06
CA GLN A 193 16.13 -9.57 -0.37
C GLN A 193 16.84 -8.67 -1.38
N GLU A 194 16.14 -8.12 -2.36
CA GLU A 194 16.72 -7.16 -3.31
C GLU A 194 17.30 -5.92 -2.60
N LEU A 195 16.55 -5.35 -1.65
CA LEU A 195 16.98 -4.16 -0.90
C LEU A 195 18.14 -4.44 0.05
N LEU A 196 18.23 -5.66 0.59
CA LEU A 196 19.35 -6.09 1.45
C LEU A 196 20.58 -6.51 0.64
N ALA A 197 20.37 -7.14 -0.51
CA ALA A 197 21.41 -7.66 -1.39
C ALA A 197 22.09 -6.56 -2.20
N ARG A 198 21.38 -5.47 -2.52
CA ARG A 198 22.03 -4.22 -2.91
C ARG A 198 22.69 -3.68 -1.65
N PRO A 199 24.02 -3.77 -1.48
CA PRO A 199 24.64 -2.99 -0.44
C PRO A 199 24.30 -1.52 -0.78
N TYR A 200 24.24 -0.64 0.21
CA TYR A 200 24.21 0.82 -0.01
C TYR A 200 25.47 1.33 -0.78
N THR A 201 26.14 0.47 -1.56
CA THR A 201 27.08 0.72 -2.66
C THR A 201 26.43 1.31 -3.91
N GLU A 202 25.35 2.09 -3.76
CA GLU A 202 25.37 3.44 -4.35
C GLU A 202 26.26 4.37 -3.48
N ARG A 203 27.43 3.86 -3.06
CA ARG A 203 28.46 4.62 -2.35
C ARG A 203 29.05 5.56 -3.38
N CYS A 204 28.75 6.85 -3.24
CA CYS A 204 29.54 7.95 -3.77
C CYS A 204 29.63 8.06 -5.30
N THR A 205 28.52 8.18 -6.03
CA THR A 205 28.63 8.69 -7.42
C THR A 205 28.04 10.05 -7.70
N LEU A 206 27.11 10.61 -6.92
CA LEU A 206 26.71 12.02 -7.11
C LEU A 206 26.27 12.68 -5.80
N LEU A 207 26.79 13.89 -5.57
CA LEU A 207 26.52 14.87 -4.50
C LEU A 207 27.36 14.73 -3.21
N GLU A 208 28.58 15.27 -3.28
CA GLU A 208 29.06 16.13 -2.19
C GLU A 208 28.03 17.25 -1.95
N ILE A 209 27.05 17.04 -1.07
CA ILE A 209 26.26 18.15 -0.53
C ILE A 209 27.19 18.89 0.42
N ARG A 210 27.96 19.84 -0.13
CA ARG A 210 28.78 20.78 0.65
C ARG A 210 27.86 21.63 1.51
N HIS A 211 27.71 21.27 2.77
CA HIS A 211 27.33 22.22 3.81
C HIS A 211 28.60 22.66 4.53
N SER A 212 28.99 23.92 4.33
CA SER A 212 29.96 24.66 5.15
C SER A 212 31.30 23.95 5.43
N GLY A 213 32.16 23.83 4.41
CA GLY A 213 33.63 23.86 4.57
C GLY A 213 34.33 22.84 5.49
N ARG A 214 33.64 21.83 6.03
CA ARG A 214 34.27 20.75 6.81
C ARG A 214 34.02 19.41 6.13
N LEU A 215 35.11 18.78 5.70
CA LEU A 215 35.15 17.39 5.26
C LEU A 215 34.81 16.49 6.47
N LEU A 216 33.59 15.97 6.52
CA LEU A 216 33.26 14.81 7.35
C LEU A 216 33.38 13.56 6.46
N SER A 217 34.52 12.89 6.54
CA SER A 217 34.77 11.61 5.88
C SER A 217 33.98 10.49 6.57
N TRP A 218 32.70 10.33 6.24
CA TRP A 218 31.95 9.11 6.56
C TRP A 218 32.05 8.11 5.41
N CYS A 219 33.26 7.59 5.20
CA CYS A 219 33.46 6.36 4.46
C CYS A 219 33.97 5.32 5.47
N ALA A 220 33.06 4.49 5.97
CA ALA A 220 33.39 3.44 6.91
C ALA A 220 34.47 2.53 6.31
N ARG A 221 35.63 2.51 6.98
CA ARG A 221 36.72 1.54 6.78
C ARG A 221 36.12 0.14 6.85
N GLY A 222 36.64 -0.74 6.01
CA GLY A 222 36.11 -2.08 5.74
C GLY A 222 35.70 -2.85 7.00
N LEU A 223 34.52 -3.46 6.93
CA LEU A 223 34.18 -4.60 7.78
C LEU A 223 34.52 -5.87 7.00
N PRO A 224 35.13 -6.88 7.65
CA PRO A 224 35.55 -8.11 6.97
C PRO A 224 34.33 -8.97 6.62
N VAL A 225 34.41 -9.62 5.46
CA VAL A 225 33.47 -10.66 5.01
C VAL A 225 33.80 -11.95 5.77
N PRO A 226 32.83 -12.67 6.38
CA PRO A 226 33.11 -13.98 6.96
C PRO A 226 33.36 -15.02 5.85
N ALA A 227 34.28 -15.95 6.13
CA ALA A 227 34.73 -17.03 5.25
C ALA A 227 33.62 -18.03 4.89
#